data_AF-A0A7V0XWU8-F1
#
_entry.id   AF-A0A7V0XWU8-F1
#
_cell.length_a   1.000
_cell.length_b   1.000
_cell.length_c   1.000
_cell.angle_alpha   90.00
_cell.angle_beta   90.00
_cell.angle_gamma   90.00
#
_symmetry.space_group_name_H-M   'P 1'
#
loop_
_entity.id
_entity.type
_entity.pdbx_description
1 polymer ?
#
loop_
_entity_poly.entity_id
_entity_poly.type
_entity_poly.pdbx_seq_one_letter_code
_entity_poly.pdbx_strand_id
1 'polypeptide(L)'
;MILKDMLGVEISSATARRCAEQHGKRYEDVQTAAVTAIETQLPDPPQGPTKQLLSVDGAYVPLVHGQWVEVKTLTIGVIEEPVLEKGEWVVHSTGLSYFSRWTEADSFARLALVETQRRGVETAERVLSPTDGAVWIQGFLDYHRRDAERILDFGHAAEYVARIGRVVGEPDSAAFQAWLSCNLHALKHEGGTAVLPELRAQVTAHPDQPELAAALAYLENRVAMMNYPEYQRQGWPIGSGSAESANKVVVEARMKGAGMHWAPHHVNPMLSLRGAVCSDRWAEAWQDIATHHQQQQRQRYLERARLRTLVPLPPPLPSAPASPAPPSEAQASPTAPKEPWRPAPDHPWRRSLGPTSSRRSPFAEK
;
A
#
# COMPACT_ATOMS: atom_id res chain seq x y z
N MET A 1 -13.34 22.40 -3.54
CA MET A 1 -13.01 23.67 -4.21
C MET A 1 -12.85 23.40 -5.70
N ILE A 2 -11.74 22.79 -6.16
CA ILE A 2 -11.49 22.51 -7.60
C ILE A 2 -12.68 21.93 -8.39
N LEU A 3 -13.29 20.81 -7.96
CA LEU A 3 -14.43 20.20 -8.68
C LEU A 3 -15.67 21.11 -8.77
N LYS A 4 -15.91 21.91 -7.72
CA LYS A 4 -17.02 22.87 -7.70
C LYS A 4 -16.71 24.04 -8.61
N ASP A 5 -15.51 24.59 -8.50
CA ASP A 5 -15.14 25.83 -9.19
C ASP A 5 -14.93 25.62 -10.69
N MET A 6 -14.47 24.43 -11.11
CA MET A 6 -14.22 24.11 -12.51
C MET A 6 -15.37 23.36 -13.19
N LEU A 7 -16.07 22.48 -12.47
CA LEU A 7 -17.07 21.57 -13.05
C LEU A 7 -18.49 21.76 -12.49
N GLY A 8 -18.69 22.67 -11.52
CA GLY A 8 -19.97 22.85 -10.84
C GLY A 8 -20.40 21.66 -9.97
N VAL A 9 -19.50 20.69 -9.73
CA VAL A 9 -19.80 19.47 -8.98
C VAL A 9 -19.41 19.66 -7.52
N GLU A 10 -20.40 19.64 -6.63
CA GLU A 10 -20.18 19.63 -5.19
C GLU A 10 -20.05 18.21 -4.65
N ILE A 11 -18.91 17.94 -4.01
CA ILE A 11 -18.68 16.71 -3.26
C ILE A 11 -18.15 17.06 -1.87
N SER A 12 -18.75 16.48 -0.83
CA SER A 12 -18.22 16.62 0.53
C SER A 12 -16.90 15.85 0.68
N SER A 13 -16.01 16.33 1.54
CA SER A 13 -14.77 15.63 1.88
C SER A 13 -15.04 14.20 2.38
N ALA A 14 -16.11 14.02 3.16
CA ALA A 14 -16.52 12.72 3.67
C ALA A 14 -16.95 11.77 2.53
N THR A 15 -17.66 12.26 1.52
CA THR A 15 -18.03 11.46 0.34
C THR A 15 -16.80 11.10 -0.48
N ALA A 16 -15.92 12.05 -0.78
CA ALA A 16 -14.69 11.80 -1.53
C ALA A 16 -13.82 10.74 -0.85
N ARG A 17 -13.66 10.83 0.49
CA ARG A 17 -12.94 9.84 1.29
C ARG A 17 -13.57 8.45 1.19
N ARG A 18 -14.88 8.32 1.44
CA ARG A 18 -15.56 7.02 1.37
C ARG A 18 -15.46 6.41 -0.03
N CYS A 19 -15.58 7.22 -1.08
CA CYS A 19 -15.41 6.75 -2.45
C CYS A 19 -13.99 6.24 -2.69
N ALA A 20 -12.97 6.98 -2.28
CA ALA A 20 -11.58 6.56 -2.41
C ALA A 20 -11.30 5.25 -1.65
N GLU A 21 -11.75 5.15 -0.39
CA GLU A 21 -11.61 3.93 0.43
C GLU A 21 -12.30 2.73 -0.23
N GLN A 22 -13.53 2.89 -0.72
CA GLN A 22 -14.27 1.81 -1.35
C GLN A 22 -13.66 1.37 -2.69
N HIS A 23 -13.23 2.31 -3.54
CA HIS A 23 -12.59 1.98 -4.82
C HIS A 23 -11.20 1.38 -4.61
N GLY A 24 -10.44 1.88 -3.64
CA GLY A 24 -9.16 1.30 -3.24
C GLY A 24 -9.30 -0.12 -2.72
N LYS A 25 -10.34 -0.38 -1.92
CA LYS A 25 -10.62 -1.72 -1.43
C LYS A 25 -10.97 -2.68 -2.58
N ARG A 26 -11.80 -2.25 -3.52
CA ARG A 26 -12.09 -3.04 -4.72
C ARG A 26 -10.85 -3.34 -5.53
N TYR A 27 -9.94 -2.38 -5.69
CA TYR A 27 -8.71 -2.62 -6.43
C TYR A 27 -7.77 -3.57 -5.69
N GLU A 28 -7.68 -3.45 -4.36
CA GLU A 28 -6.98 -4.43 -3.52
C GLU A 28 -7.55 -5.85 -3.72
N ASP A 29 -8.87 -5.99 -3.75
CA ASP A 29 -9.56 -7.27 -3.97
C ASP A 29 -9.27 -7.82 -5.38
N VAL A 30 -9.28 -6.98 -6.41
CA VAL A 30 -8.90 -7.36 -7.78
C VAL A 30 -7.47 -7.90 -7.81
N GLN A 31 -6.52 -7.16 -7.26
CA GLN A 31 -5.12 -7.57 -7.21
C GLN A 31 -4.97 -8.90 -6.44
N THR A 32 -5.66 -9.04 -5.30
CA THR A 32 -5.62 -10.29 -4.51
C THR A 32 -6.20 -11.48 -5.28
N ALA A 33 -7.31 -11.28 -6.00
CA ALA A 33 -7.91 -12.31 -6.84
C ALA A 33 -7.02 -12.69 -8.03
N ALA A 34 -6.32 -11.72 -8.61
CA ALA A 34 -5.38 -11.97 -9.71
C ALA A 34 -4.18 -12.82 -9.27
N VAL A 35 -3.68 -12.66 -8.03
CA VAL A 35 -2.65 -13.57 -7.46
C VAL A 35 -3.16 -15.01 -7.47
N THR A 36 -4.36 -15.26 -6.93
CA THR A 36 -4.96 -16.59 -6.91
C THR A 36 -5.17 -17.15 -8.31
N ALA A 37 -5.54 -16.30 -9.28
CA ALA A 37 -5.68 -16.72 -10.68
C ALA A 37 -4.33 -17.15 -11.28
N ILE A 38 -3.25 -16.40 -11.03
CA ILE A 38 -1.90 -16.76 -11.49
C ILE A 38 -1.48 -18.11 -10.91
N GLU A 39 -1.64 -18.31 -9.60
CA GLU A 39 -1.26 -19.56 -8.93
C GLU A 39 -2.07 -20.79 -9.38
N THR A 40 -3.32 -20.59 -9.80
CA THR A 40 -4.21 -21.69 -10.19
C THR A 40 -4.16 -22.01 -11.68
N GLN A 41 -4.02 -20.98 -12.51
CA GLN A 41 -4.04 -21.11 -13.97
C GLN A 41 -2.64 -21.25 -14.56
N LEU A 42 -1.60 -20.85 -13.81
CA LEU A 42 -0.20 -20.87 -14.23
C LEU A 42 -0.01 -20.31 -15.65
N PRO A 43 -0.46 -19.08 -15.91
CA PRO A 43 -0.37 -18.50 -17.23
C PRO A 43 1.10 -18.32 -17.63
N ASP A 44 1.40 -18.49 -18.92
CA ASP A 44 2.73 -18.21 -19.45
C ASP A 44 3.13 -16.76 -19.12
N PRO A 45 4.32 -16.53 -18.54
CA PRO A 45 4.81 -15.18 -18.26
C PRO A 45 5.04 -14.39 -19.56
N PRO A 46 4.70 -13.09 -19.60
CA PRO A 46 5.03 -12.24 -20.72
C PRO A 46 6.55 -12.10 -20.86
N GLN A 47 7.04 -11.72 -22.04
CA GLN A 47 8.47 -11.51 -22.28
C GLN A 47 9.00 -10.32 -21.47
N GLY A 48 9.97 -10.58 -20.58
CA GLY A 48 10.71 -9.59 -19.83
C GLY A 48 11.81 -8.92 -20.66
N PRO A 49 12.35 -7.77 -20.21
CA PRO A 49 13.44 -7.08 -20.87
C PRO A 49 14.78 -7.80 -20.66
N THR A 50 15.82 -7.38 -21.41
CA THR A 50 17.19 -7.87 -21.26
C THR A 50 17.78 -7.55 -19.88
N LYS A 51 17.63 -6.30 -19.39
CA LYS A 51 18.06 -5.88 -18.06
C LYS A 51 16.87 -5.33 -17.28
N GLN A 52 16.49 -6.01 -16.20
CA GLN A 52 15.37 -5.62 -15.36
C GLN A 52 15.82 -5.24 -13.96
N LEU A 53 15.29 -4.11 -13.47
CA LEU A 53 15.38 -3.73 -12.07
C LEU A 53 14.27 -4.42 -11.29
N LEU A 54 14.62 -5.11 -10.22
CA LEU A 54 13.70 -5.69 -9.23
C LEU A 54 14.18 -5.24 -7.85
N SER A 55 13.61 -4.18 -7.31
CA SER A 55 14.03 -3.62 -6.01
C SER A 55 12.86 -3.57 -5.04
N VAL A 56 13.11 -3.91 -3.78
CA VAL A 56 12.11 -3.85 -2.70
C VAL A 56 12.68 -3.08 -1.52
N ASP A 57 11.81 -2.36 -0.82
CA ASP A 57 12.17 -1.60 0.39
C ASP A 57 10.94 -1.44 1.32
N GLY A 58 11.19 -1.08 2.57
CA GLY A 58 10.18 -0.84 3.60
C GLY A 58 10.08 0.64 4.00
N ALA A 59 8.86 1.16 4.15
CA ALA A 59 8.62 2.50 4.67
C ALA A 59 7.61 2.49 5.82
N TYR A 60 7.93 3.19 6.91
CA TYR A 60 7.06 3.29 8.08
C TYR A 60 5.95 4.33 7.88
N VAL A 61 4.72 3.91 8.16
CA VAL A 61 3.50 4.73 8.10
C VAL A 61 2.90 4.89 9.50
N PRO A 62 2.52 6.14 9.89
CA PRO A 62 1.85 6.39 11.17
C PRO A 62 0.37 5.96 11.11
N LEU A 63 -0.03 5.19 12.11
CA LEU A 63 -1.42 4.82 12.36
C LEU A 63 -2.03 5.70 13.46
N VAL A 64 -3.35 5.62 13.59
CA VAL A 64 -4.05 6.15 14.76
C VAL A 64 -3.48 5.56 16.05
N HIS A 65 -3.56 6.31 17.15
CA HIS A 65 -3.03 5.91 18.47
C HIS A 65 -1.50 5.78 18.55
N GLY A 66 -0.75 6.47 17.67
CA GLY A 66 0.72 6.57 17.78
C GLY A 66 1.49 5.32 17.37
N GLN A 67 0.82 4.34 16.77
CA GLN A 67 1.46 3.14 16.24
C GLN A 67 2.12 3.42 14.89
N TRP A 68 3.19 2.70 14.59
CA TRP A 68 3.88 2.76 13.30
C TRP A 68 3.96 1.37 12.69
N VAL A 69 3.76 1.30 11.39
CA VAL A 69 3.77 0.02 10.67
C VAL A 69 4.57 0.13 9.39
N GLU A 70 5.27 -0.93 9.06
CA GLU A 70 6.09 -0.99 7.85
C GLU A 70 5.23 -1.43 6.66
N VAL A 71 5.16 -0.56 5.66
CA VAL A 71 4.66 -0.86 4.32
C VAL A 71 5.83 -1.35 3.48
N LYS A 72 5.66 -2.49 2.82
CA LYS A 72 6.64 -3.01 1.86
C LYS A 72 6.27 -2.54 0.46
N THR A 73 7.25 -2.11 -0.30
CA THR A 73 7.10 -1.59 -1.66
C THR A 73 8.03 -2.31 -2.61
N LEU A 74 7.48 -2.81 -3.70
CA LEU A 74 8.19 -3.37 -4.84
C LEU A 74 8.26 -2.30 -5.92
N THR A 75 9.43 -2.18 -6.54
CA THR A 75 9.72 -1.34 -7.70
C THR A 75 10.29 -2.21 -8.81
N ILE A 76 9.65 -2.19 -9.98
CA ILE A 76 10.14 -2.86 -11.19
C ILE A 76 10.39 -1.84 -12.28
N GLY A 77 11.54 -1.93 -12.94
CA GLY A 77 11.95 -1.04 -14.02
C GLY A 77 12.71 -1.75 -15.13
N VAL A 78 12.92 -1.05 -16.24
CA VAL A 78 13.88 -1.45 -17.27
C VAL A 78 15.16 -0.65 -17.05
N ILE A 79 16.30 -1.30 -17.17
CA ILE A 79 17.60 -0.66 -16.98
C ILE A 79 18.15 -0.29 -18.34
N GLU A 80 18.45 0.99 -18.50
CA GLU A 80 18.98 1.54 -19.74
C GLU A 80 20.51 1.38 -19.80
N GLU A 81 21.06 1.60 -20.98
CA GLU A 81 22.51 1.60 -21.13
C GLU A 81 23.13 2.79 -20.37
N PRO A 82 24.36 2.63 -19.84
CA PRO A 82 25.04 3.70 -19.14
C PRO A 82 25.23 4.94 -20.02
N VAL A 83 24.97 6.11 -19.45
CA VAL A 83 25.18 7.41 -20.09
C VAL A 83 26.23 8.20 -19.32
N LEU A 84 27.06 8.97 -20.04
CA LEU A 84 28.06 9.82 -19.41
C LEU A 84 27.42 11.18 -19.05
N GLU A 85 27.25 11.43 -17.76
CA GLU A 85 26.70 12.66 -17.22
C GLU A 85 27.68 13.33 -16.27
N LYS A 86 28.02 14.60 -16.54
CA LYS A 86 28.95 15.38 -15.70
C LYS A 86 30.29 14.68 -15.43
N GLY A 87 30.76 13.85 -16.36
CA GLY A 87 32.01 13.09 -16.23
C GLY A 87 31.90 11.75 -15.50
N GLU A 88 30.69 11.35 -15.09
CA GLU A 88 30.43 10.05 -14.45
C GLU A 88 29.50 9.20 -15.31
N TRP A 89 29.73 7.88 -15.33
CA TRP A 89 28.80 6.94 -15.95
C TRP A 89 27.60 6.71 -15.02
N VAL A 90 26.41 7.05 -15.50
CA VAL A 90 25.13 6.93 -14.78
C VAL A 90 24.25 5.92 -15.50
N VAL A 91 23.52 5.13 -14.73
CA VAL A 91 22.58 4.14 -15.23
C VAL A 91 21.19 4.55 -14.80
N HIS A 92 20.28 4.72 -15.76
CA HIS A 92 18.90 5.10 -15.50
C HIS A 92 17.99 3.88 -15.51
N SER A 93 16.91 3.97 -14.72
CA SER A 93 15.81 3.00 -14.77
C SER A 93 14.55 3.70 -15.26
N THR A 94 13.88 3.12 -16.25
CA THR A 94 12.69 3.69 -16.89
C THR A 94 11.53 2.71 -16.88
N GLY A 95 10.35 3.23 -17.21
CA GLY A 95 9.10 2.46 -17.17
C GLY A 95 8.86 1.85 -15.78
N LEU A 96 9.01 2.63 -14.72
CA LEU A 96 8.86 2.14 -13.35
C LEU A 96 7.40 1.78 -13.05
N SER A 97 7.20 0.69 -12.31
CA SER A 97 5.91 0.35 -11.73
C SER A 97 6.08 -0.15 -10.30
N TYR A 98 5.00 -0.04 -9.53
CA TYR A 98 5.04 -0.22 -8.09
C TYR A 98 3.94 -1.14 -7.58
N PHE A 99 4.26 -1.89 -6.53
CA PHE A 99 3.28 -2.63 -5.75
C PHE A 99 3.60 -2.49 -4.26
N SER A 100 2.64 -1.98 -3.47
CA SER A 100 2.84 -1.77 -2.04
C SER A 100 1.74 -2.40 -1.19
N ARG A 101 2.14 -3.01 -0.07
CA ARG A 101 1.23 -3.54 0.95
C ARG A 101 1.83 -3.41 2.34
N TRP A 102 0.98 -3.10 3.30
CA TRP A 102 1.24 -3.44 4.70
C TRP A 102 0.75 -4.87 4.95
N THR A 103 1.70 -5.78 5.09
CA THR A 103 1.52 -7.20 5.42
C THR A 103 2.86 -7.81 5.82
N GLU A 104 2.85 -9.06 6.28
CA GLU A 104 4.07 -9.83 6.58
C GLU A 104 4.89 -10.10 5.32
N ALA A 105 6.20 -10.30 5.47
CA ALA A 105 7.12 -10.45 4.35
C ALA A 105 6.72 -11.56 3.36
N ASP A 106 6.35 -12.75 3.84
CA ASP A 106 5.97 -13.88 2.99
C ASP A 106 4.65 -13.61 2.23
N SER A 107 3.70 -12.96 2.92
CA SER A 107 2.44 -12.54 2.30
C SER A 107 2.69 -11.46 1.25
N PHE A 108 3.62 -10.54 1.49
CA PHE A 108 4.03 -9.53 0.51
C PHE A 108 4.69 -10.18 -0.71
N ALA A 109 5.60 -11.13 -0.52
CA ALA A 109 6.24 -11.88 -1.60
C ALA A 109 5.20 -12.56 -2.48
N ARG A 110 4.23 -13.28 -1.89
CA ARG A 110 3.12 -13.89 -2.63
C ARG A 110 2.26 -12.85 -3.34
N LEU A 111 1.84 -11.79 -2.65
CA LEU A 111 0.94 -10.79 -3.24
C LEU A 111 1.60 -10.00 -4.38
N ALA A 112 2.92 -9.83 -4.35
CA ALA A 112 3.67 -9.16 -5.42
C ALA A 112 3.66 -9.91 -6.76
N LEU A 113 3.22 -11.18 -6.79
CA LEU A 113 3.10 -11.98 -8.01
C LEU A 113 2.34 -11.27 -9.13
N VAL A 114 1.31 -10.49 -8.82
CA VAL A 114 0.55 -9.76 -9.87
C VAL A 114 1.42 -8.79 -10.65
N GLU A 115 2.40 -8.18 -9.99
CA GLU A 115 3.25 -7.19 -10.65
C GLU A 115 4.50 -7.85 -11.24
N THR A 116 5.06 -8.86 -10.59
CA THR A 116 6.21 -9.61 -11.14
C THR A 116 5.81 -10.42 -12.39
N GLN A 117 4.64 -11.09 -12.37
CA GLN A 117 4.07 -11.75 -13.55
C GLN A 117 3.85 -10.75 -14.68
N ARG A 118 3.15 -9.64 -14.41
CA ARG A 118 2.83 -8.63 -15.43
C ARG A 118 4.08 -8.06 -16.10
N ARG A 119 5.16 -7.89 -15.34
CA ARG A 119 6.43 -7.33 -15.83
C ARG A 119 7.34 -8.36 -16.49
N GLY A 120 6.93 -9.63 -16.57
CA GLY A 120 7.75 -10.68 -17.15
C GLY A 120 9.03 -10.91 -16.35
N VAL A 121 8.96 -10.76 -15.02
CA VAL A 121 10.14 -10.92 -14.16
C VAL A 121 10.74 -12.31 -14.33
N GLU A 122 9.93 -13.35 -14.52
CA GLU A 122 10.42 -14.72 -14.73
C GLU A 122 11.24 -14.89 -16.02
N THR A 123 10.88 -14.20 -17.11
CA THR A 123 11.48 -14.37 -18.44
C THR A 123 12.51 -13.30 -18.79
N ALA A 124 12.71 -12.31 -17.91
CA ALA A 124 13.76 -11.32 -18.06
C ALA A 124 15.14 -12.01 -18.09
N GLU A 125 16.01 -11.59 -19.00
CA GLU A 125 17.32 -12.24 -19.23
C GLU A 125 18.26 -12.04 -18.04
N ARG A 126 18.35 -10.81 -17.53
CA ARG A 126 19.10 -10.46 -16.32
C ARG A 126 18.21 -9.62 -15.40
N VAL A 127 18.15 -10.01 -14.14
CA VAL A 127 17.43 -9.28 -13.09
C VAL A 127 18.43 -8.84 -12.04
N LEU A 128 18.37 -7.57 -11.65
CA LEU A 128 19.22 -7.03 -10.59
C LEU A 128 18.42 -6.34 -9.51
N SER A 129 18.99 -6.37 -8.30
CA SER A 129 18.29 -5.97 -7.08
C SER A 129 19.22 -5.20 -6.14
N PRO A 130 19.38 -3.87 -6.34
CA PRO A 130 20.03 -3.01 -5.37
C PRO A 130 19.12 -2.82 -4.15
N THR A 131 19.58 -3.23 -2.97
CA THR A 131 18.82 -3.19 -1.70
C THR A 131 19.73 -3.01 -0.49
N ASP A 132 19.15 -2.77 0.68
CA ASP A 132 19.84 -2.75 1.98
C ASP A 132 20.24 -4.16 2.49
N GLY A 133 20.00 -5.21 1.69
CA GLY A 133 20.31 -6.57 2.07
C GLY A 133 19.56 -7.10 3.30
N ALA A 134 18.41 -6.55 3.68
CA ALA A 134 17.59 -7.07 4.77
C ALA A 134 17.19 -8.54 4.53
N VAL A 135 17.07 -9.34 5.60
CA VAL A 135 16.79 -10.78 5.50
C VAL A 135 15.50 -11.07 4.74
N TRP A 136 14.45 -10.30 4.99
CA TRP A 136 13.17 -10.48 4.30
C TRP A 136 13.25 -10.18 2.80
N ILE A 137 14.13 -9.26 2.39
CA ILE A 137 14.41 -8.95 0.99
C ILE A 137 15.09 -10.14 0.31
N GLN A 138 16.04 -10.79 1.01
CA GLN A 138 16.68 -11.99 0.48
C GLN A 138 15.64 -13.10 0.22
N GLY A 139 14.71 -13.32 1.15
CA GLY A 139 13.60 -14.26 0.97
C GLY A 139 12.65 -13.88 -0.17
N PHE A 140 12.39 -12.58 -0.36
CA PHE A 140 11.60 -12.09 -1.49
C PHE A 140 12.28 -12.41 -2.84
N LEU A 141 13.60 -12.21 -2.94
CA LEU A 141 14.37 -12.53 -4.14
C LEU A 141 14.44 -14.04 -4.37
N ASP A 142 14.60 -14.85 -3.32
CA ASP A 142 14.56 -16.31 -3.42
C ASP A 142 13.22 -16.85 -3.94
N TYR A 143 12.13 -16.12 -3.69
CA TYR A 143 10.80 -16.46 -4.17
C TYR A 143 10.58 -16.06 -5.64
N HIS A 144 10.99 -14.85 -6.04
CA HIS A 144 10.69 -14.33 -7.39
C HIS A 144 11.78 -14.60 -8.44
N ARG A 145 13.07 -14.44 -8.08
CA ARG A 145 14.22 -14.61 -8.96
C ARG A 145 15.47 -14.98 -8.18
N ARG A 146 15.66 -16.28 -7.94
CA ARG A 146 16.81 -16.81 -7.19
C ARG A 146 18.16 -16.42 -7.79
N ASP A 147 18.19 -16.33 -9.11
CA ASP A 147 19.35 -15.95 -9.93
C ASP A 147 19.52 -14.42 -10.10
N ALA A 148 18.69 -13.61 -9.41
CA ALA A 148 18.85 -12.17 -9.44
C ALA A 148 20.20 -11.75 -8.86
N GLU A 149 20.81 -10.77 -9.52
CA GLU A 149 22.07 -10.16 -9.14
C GLU A 149 21.82 -9.23 -7.93
N ARG A 150 22.24 -9.69 -6.75
CA ARG A 150 22.01 -8.99 -5.49
C ARG A 150 23.12 -7.98 -5.26
N ILE A 151 22.74 -6.71 -5.17
CA ILE A 151 23.68 -5.60 -5.01
C ILE A 151 23.36 -4.94 -3.68
N LEU A 152 24.35 -4.85 -2.79
CA LEU A 152 24.20 -4.06 -1.57
C LEU A 152 24.24 -2.59 -1.96
N ASP A 153 23.23 -1.82 -1.59
CA ASP A 153 23.19 -0.38 -1.83
C ASP A 153 24.49 0.28 -1.33
N PHE A 154 25.17 1.00 -2.23
CA PHE A 154 26.46 1.62 -1.94
C PHE A 154 26.37 2.67 -0.81
N GLY A 155 25.27 3.43 -0.75
CA GLY A 155 25.06 4.41 0.31
C GLY A 155 24.92 3.73 1.67
N HIS A 156 24.17 2.64 1.72
CA HIS A 156 23.97 1.83 2.92
C HIS A 156 25.27 1.16 3.36
N ALA A 157 26.05 0.58 2.43
CA ALA A 157 27.40 0.09 2.74
C ALA A 157 28.29 1.21 3.31
N ALA A 158 28.23 2.41 2.72
CA ALA A 158 28.98 3.57 3.16
C ALA A 158 28.61 4.03 4.59
N GLU A 159 27.34 3.94 4.99
CA GLU A 159 26.91 4.23 6.36
C GLU A 159 27.56 3.30 7.39
N TYR A 160 27.69 2.01 7.07
CA TYR A 160 28.36 1.03 7.93
C TYR A 160 29.86 1.26 8.00
N VAL A 161 30.50 1.59 6.88
CA VAL A 161 31.91 2.01 6.85
C VAL A 161 32.12 3.26 7.72
N ALA A 162 31.26 4.27 7.56
CA ALA A 162 31.31 5.51 8.34
C ALA A 162 31.09 5.25 9.84
N ARG A 163 30.22 4.31 10.22
CA ARG A 163 30.03 3.92 11.62
C ARG A 163 31.32 3.38 12.23
N ILE A 164 32.02 2.49 11.50
CA ILE A 164 33.31 1.94 11.94
C ILE A 164 34.36 3.05 12.01
N GLY A 165 34.40 3.95 11.02
CA GLY A 165 35.35 5.05 10.96
C GLY A 165 35.30 6.02 12.13
N ARG A 166 34.22 6.06 12.94
CA ARG A 166 34.11 6.96 14.09
C ARG A 166 35.18 6.73 15.16
N VAL A 167 35.83 5.56 15.17
CA VAL A 167 36.99 5.32 16.04
C VAL A 167 38.26 6.02 15.59
N VAL A 168 38.35 6.38 14.30
CA VAL A 168 39.49 7.11 13.72
C VAL A 168 39.41 8.61 14.04
N GLY A 169 38.21 9.13 14.25
CA GLY A 169 37.99 10.51 14.67
C GLY A 169 36.51 10.92 14.59
N GLU A 170 36.23 12.11 15.11
CA GLU A 170 34.91 12.73 15.01
C GLU A 170 34.51 12.95 13.54
N PRO A 171 33.21 12.89 13.18
CA PRO A 171 32.74 13.02 11.79
C PRO A 171 33.27 14.27 11.07
N ASP A 172 33.42 15.40 11.75
CA ASP A 172 33.90 16.65 11.14
C ASP A 172 35.44 16.77 11.09
N SER A 173 36.17 15.77 11.60
CA SER A 173 37.63 15.78 11.64
C SER A 173 38.25 15.43 10.28
N ALA A 174 39.38 16.07 9.95
CA ALA A 174 40.12 15.77 8.73
C ALA A 174 40.59 14.30 8.66
N ALA A 175 40.91 13.71 9.83
CA ALA A 175 41.31 12.30 9.92
C ALA A 175 40.17 11.35 9.51
N PHE A 176 38.96 11.55 10.06
CA PHE A 176 37.78 10.76 9.70
C PHE A 176 37.44 10.92 8.22
N GLN A 177 37.40 12.15 7.71
CA GLN A 177 37.02 12.42 6.32
C GLN A 177 38.02 11.81 5.32
N ALA A 178 39.33 11.91 5.59
CA ALA A 178 40.36 11.30 4.75
C ALA A 178 40.28 9.77 4.78
N TRP A 179 40.11 9.17 5.97
CA TRP A 179 39.96 7.73 6.12
C TRP A 179 38.70 7.21 5.42
N LEU A 180 37.57 7.88 5.61
CA LEU A 180 36.30 7.50 4.99
C LEU A 180 36.38 7.63 3.47
N SER A 181 36.92 8.74 2.95
CA SER A 181 37.08 8.94 1.51
C SER A 181 37.96 7.86 0.87
N CYS A 182 39.08 7.48 1.51
CA CYS A 182 39.95 6.41 1.04
C CYS A 182 39.21 5.06 0.98
N ASN A 183 38.52 4.70 2.06
CA ASN A 183 37.79 3.43 2.14
C ASN A 183 36.60 3.37 1.18
N LEU A 184 35.85 4.47 1.00
CA LEU A 184 34.75 4.51 0.04
C LEU A 184 35.24 4.49 -1.41
N HIS A 185 36.40 5.08 -1.70
CA HIS A 185 37.04 4.99 -3.00
C HIS A 185 37.44 3.53 -3.30
N ALA A 186 38.15 2.87 -2.38
CA ALA A 186 38.50 1.47 -2.50
C ALA A 186 37.25 0.58 -2.59
N LEU A 187 36.20 0.85 -1.81
CA LEU A 187 34.95 0.09 -1.88
C LEU A 187 34.33 0.18 -3.29
N LYS A 188 34.23 1.39 -3.84
CA LYS A 188 33.61 1.63 -5.16
C LYS A 188 34.41 1.01 -6.30
N HIS A 189 35.75 1.10 -6.25
CA HIS A 189 36.63 0.78 -7.38
C HIS A 189 37.36 -0.57 -7.27
N GLU A 190 37.44 -1.15 -6.07
CA GLU A 190 38.11 -2.42 -5.79
C GLU A 190 37.17 -3.46 -5.13
N GLY A 191 36.00 -3.02 -4.64
CA GLY A 191 34.96 -3.89 -4.07
C GLY A 191 35.14 -4.17 -2.58
N GLY A 192 34.16 -4.88 -2.00
CA GLY A 192 34.10 -5.13 -0.55
C GLY A 192 35.31 -5.88 0.02
N THR A 193 35.88 -6.83 -0.73
CA THR A 193 37.04 -7.62 -0.28
C THR A 193 38.29 -6.77 -0.02
N ALA A 194 38.46 -5.66 -0.74
CA ALA A 194 39.61 -4.77 -0.58
C ALA A 194 39.55 -3.95 0.72
N VAL A 195 38.34 -3.60 1.17
CA VAL A 195 38.14 -2.71 2.33
C VAL A 195 38.01 -3.47 3.65
N LEU A 196 37.51 -4.70 3.63
CA LEU A 196 37.28 -5.50 4.85
C LEU A 196 38.51 -5.65 5.77
N PRO A 197 39.75 -5.83 5.28
CA PRO A 197 40.93 -5.93 6.15
C PRO A 197 41.14 -4.69 7.04
N GLU A 198 40.98 -3.50 6.47
CA GLU A 198 41.10 -2.23 7.21
C GLU A 198 39.99 -2.10 8.25
N LEU A 199 38.74 -2.38 7.88
CA LEU A 199 37.62 -2.35 8.82
C LEU A 199 37.80 -3.33 9.98
N ARG A 200 38.32 -4.54 9.68
CA ARG A 200 38.61 -5.55 10.70
C ARG A 200 39.71 -5.10 11.65
N ALA A 201 40.73 -4.40 11.15
CA ALA A 201 41.78 -3.83 11.99
C ALA A 201 41.20 -2.79 12.97
N GLN A 202 40.34 -1.89 12.49
CA GLN A 202 39.67 -0.90 13.33
C GLN A 202 38.81 -1.55 14.42
N VAL A 203 37.99 -2.55 14.06
CA VAL A 203 37.13 -3.26 15.02
C VAL A 203 37.96 -4.04 16.05
N THR A 204 39.04 -4.70 15.62
CA THR A 204 39.91 -5.49 16.51
C THR A 204 40.65 -4.60 17.52
N ALA A 205 41.02 -3.40 17.12
CA ALA A 205 41.66 -2.42 18.02
C ALA A 205 40.69 -1.83 19.07
N HIS A 206 39.37 -2.00 18.88
CA HIS A 206 38.34 -1.43 19.74
C HIS A 206 37.35 -2.53 20.23
N PRO A 207 37.84 -3.54 20.97
CA PRO A 207 37.02 -4.70 21.37
C PRO A 207 35.86 -4.34 22.31
N ASP A 208 35.94 -3.20 23.01
CA ASP A 208 34.92 -2.74 23.95
C ASP A 208 33.69 -2.10 23.27
N GLN A 209 33.64 -2.01 21.94
CA GLN A 209 32.54 -1.42 21.16
C GLN A 209 31.79 -2.49 20.33
N PRO A 210 30.82 -3.21 20.91
CA PRO A 210 30.12 -4.31 20.23
C PRO A 210 29.33 -3.88 18.99
N GLU A 211 28.93 -2.62 18.91
CA GLU A 211 28.26 -2.03 17.75
C GLU A 211 29.14 -2.02 16.49
N LEU A 212 30.47 -1.95 16.65
CA LEU A 212 31.42 -2.03 15.53
C LEU A 212 31.52 -3.45 15.00
N ALA A 213 31.56 -4.44 15.90
CA ALA A 213 31.53 -5.85 15.53
C ALA A 213 30.25 -6.20 14.77
N ALA A 214 29.10 -5.67 15.21
CA ALA A 214 27.84 -5.83 14.48
C ALA A 214 27.87 -5.15 13.09
N ALA A 215 28.50 -3.98 12.99
CA ALA A 215 28.65 -3.27 11.72
C ALA A 215 29.57 -4.01 10.74
N LEU A 216 30.69 -4.55 11.22
CA LEU A 216 31.60 -5.36 10.42
C LEU A 216 30.92 -6.65 9.96
N ALA A 217 30.26 -7.37 10.88
CA ALA A 217 29.55 -8.61 10.55
C ALA A 217 28.45 -8.37 9.50
N TYR A 218 27.78 -7.21 9.54
CA TYR A 218 26.79 -6.84 8.52
C TYR A 218 27.41 -6.79 7.11
N LEU A 219 28.59 -6.15 6.96
CA LEU A 219 29.31 -6.05 5.70
C LEU A 219 29.93 -7.38 5.27
N GLU A 220 30.55 -8.12 6.18
CA GLU A 220 31.18 -9.43 5.89
C GLU A 220 30.16 -10.44 5.36
N ASN A 221 28.96 -10.50 5.97
CA ASN A 221 27.87 -11.36 5.50
C ASN A 221 27.35 -11.00 4.11
N ARG A 222 27.70 -9.82 3.58
CA ARG A 222 27.22 -9.28 2.30
C ARG A 222 28.36 -8.99 1.32
N VAL A 223 29.56 -9.50 1.56
CA VAL A 223 30.74 -9.24 0.72
C VAL A 223 30.51 -9.61 -0.76
N ALA A 224 29.75 -10.68 -1.01
CA ALA A 224 29.40 -11.10 -2.37
C ALA A 224 28.50 -10.11 -3.11
N MET A 225 27.78 -9.24 -2.39
CA MET A 225 26.90 -8.20 -2.93
C MET A 225 27.61 -6.85 -3.10
N MET A 226 28.91 -6.77 -2.82
CA MET A 226 29.73 -5.55 -2.87
C MET A 226 30.76 -5.59 -4.00
N ASN A 227 30.46 -6.27 -5.11
CA ASN A 227 31.32 -6.27 -6.31
C ASN A 227 31.01 -5.06 -7.21
N TYR A 228 31.11 -3.86 -6.65
CA TYR A 228 30.81 -2.60 -7.34
C TYR A 228 31.58 -2.41 -8.66
N PRO A 229 32.88 -2.77 -8.77
CA PRO A 229 33.60 -2.61 -10.04
C PRO A 229 33.01 -3.44 -11.17
N GLU A 230 32.56 -4.65 -10.86
CA GLU A 230 31.88 -5.53 -11.82
C GLU A 230 30.53 -4.94 -12.23
N TYR A 231 29.73 -4.49 -11.25
CA TYR A 231 28.42 -3.90 -11.51
C TYR A 231 28.54 -2.68 -12.41
N GLN A 232 29.49 -1.79 -12.12
CA GLN A 232 29.75 -0.62 -12.95
C GLN A 232 30.21 -0.99 -14.37
N ARG A 233 31.07 -2.01 -14.51
CA ARG A 233 31.52 -2.49 -15.83
C ARG A 233 30.38 -3.08 -16.67
N GLN A 234 29.41 -3.74 -16.02
CA GLN A 234 28.21 -4.28 -16.67
C GLN A 234 27.11 -3.23 -16.89
N GLY A 235 27.32 -1.99 -16.43
CA GLY A 235 26.36 -0.92 -16.54
C GLY A 235 25.17 -1.08 -15.60
N TRP A 236 25.41 -1.49 -14.36
CA TRP A 236 24.37 -1.68 -13.34
C TRP A 236 24.32 -0.53 -12.35
N PRO A 237 23.12 -0.20 -11.83
CA PRO A 237 23.02 0.71 -10.71
C PRO A 237 23.62 0.04 -9.46
N ILE A 238 24.38 0.82 -8.69
CA ILE A 238 24.96 0.38 -7.41
C ILE A 238 24.19 0.88 -6.19
N GLY A 239 23.05 1.55 -6.42
CA GLY A 239 22.21 2.11 -5.36
C GLY A 239 20.73 1.81 -5.57
N SER A 240 19.98 1.78 -4.47
CA SER A 240 18.56 1.47 -4.34
C SER A 240 17.66 2.70 -4.44
N GLY A 241 18.18 3.83 -4.96
CA GLY A 241 17.46 5.10 -5.05
C GLY A 241 16.10 5.02 -5.77
N SER A 242 15.91 4.04 -6.66
CA SER A 242 14.60 3.74 -7.26
C SER A 242 13.55 3.31 -6.24
N ALA A 243 13.90 2.45 -5.28
CA ALA A 243 13.00 1.99 -4.23
C ALA A 243 12.81 3.05 -3.14
N GLU A 244 13.87 3.79 -2.79
CA GLU A 244 13.74 4.94 -1.88
C GLU A 244 12.80 6.01 -2.47
N SER A 245 12.97 6.32 -3.76
CA SER A 245 12.08 7.21 -4.49
C SER A 245 10.64 6.65 -4.55
N ALA A 246 10.48 5.35 -4.75
CA ALA A 246 9.17 4.71 -4.70
C ALA A 246 8.50 4.88 -3.34
N ASN A 247 9.23 4.71 -2.24
CA ASN A 247 8.71 4.92 -0.89
C ASN A 247 8.29 6.38 -0.69
N LYS A 248 9.13 7.34 -1.09
CA LYS A 248 8.81 8.78 -1.03
C LYS A 248 7.55 9.12 -1.84
N VAL A 249 7.48 8.64 -3.08
CA VAL A 249 6.42 9.00 -4.02
C VAL A 249 5.14 8.22 -3.73
N VAL A 250 5.17 6.90 -3.63
CA VAL A 250 3.97 6.05 -3.51
C VAL A 250 3.39 6.14 -2.10
N VAL A 251 4.23 5.96 -1.08
CA VAL A 251 3.81 5.80 0.32
C VAL A 251 3.82 7.15 1.04
N GLU A 252 4.99 7.76 1.22
CA GLU A 252 5.17 8.88 2.14
C GLU A 252 4.38 10.12 1.70
N ALA A 253 4.42 10.48 0.41
CA ALA A 253 3.72 11.65 -0.11
C ALA A 253 2.22 11.69 0.23
N ARG A 254 1.59 10.53 0.46
CA ARG A 254 0.18 10.46 0.86
C ARG A 254 -0.02 10.08 2.32
N MET A 255 0.85 9.24 2.87
CA MET A 255 0.60 8.55 4.12
C MET A 255 1.44 9.06 5.29
N LYS A 256 2.47 9.87 5.01
CA LYS A 256 3.39 10.43 6.00
C LYS A 256 3.40 11.95 5.89
N GLY A 257 3.11 12.62 7.00
CA GLY A 257 3.03 14.07 7.06
C GLY A 257 2.37 14.57 8.34
N ALA A 258 2.46 15.87 8.61
CA ALA A 258 1.89 16.46 9.82
C ALA A 258 0.39 16.17 9.92
N GLY A 259 -0.02 15.55 11.04
CA GLY A 259 -1.42 15.20 11.32
C GLY A 259 -1.96 13.99 10.56
N MET A 260 -1.19 13.37 9.67
CA MET A 260 -1.62 12.18 8.94
C MET A 260 -1.50 10.94 9.82
N HIS A 261 -2.63 10.36 10.21
CA HIS A 261 -2.71 9.09 10.93
C HIS A 261 -3.77 8.22 10.29
N TRP A 262 -3.43 6.96 10.01
CA TRP A 262 -4.29 6.08 9.24
C TRP A 262 -4.96 5.03 10.13
N ALA A 263 -6.25 4.79 9.86
CA ALA A 263 -6.89 3.60 10.41
C ALA A 263 -6.36 2.37 9.66
N PRO A 264 -6.13 1.24 10.35
CA PRO A 264 -5.46 0.09 9.74
C PRO A 264 -6.07 -0.39 8.42
N HIS A 265 -7.40 -0.50 8.37
CA HIS A 265 -8.16 -0.98 7.22
C HIS A 265 -8.18 0.00 6.02
N HIS A 266 -7.61 1.20 6.15
CA HIS A 266 -7.51 2.18 5.06
C HIS A 266 -6.13 2.21 4.41
N VAL A 267 -5.13 1.53 4.98
CA VAL A 267 -3.74 1.57 4.49
C VAL A 267 -3.64 0.91 3.11
N ASN A 268 -3.93 -0.40 3.03
CA ASN A 268 -3.82 -1.13 1.76
C ASN A 268 -4.75 -0.62 0.65
N PRO A 269 -6.02 -0.23 0.92
CA PRO A 269 -6.85 0.45 -0.06
C PRO A 269 -6.25 1.74 -0.61
N MET A 270 -5.57 2.54 0.21
CA MET A 270 -4.91 3.75 -0.29
C MET A 270 -3.67 3.40 -1.11
N LEU A 271 -2.86 2.45 -0.65
CA LEU A 271 -1.66 1.98 -1.35
C LEU A 271 -1.99 1.40 -2.73
N SER A 272 -3.09 0.66 -2.87
CA SER A 272 -3.51 0.10 -4.17
C SER A 272 -3.77 1.21 -5.20
N LEU A 273 -4.49 2.27 -4.82
CA LEU A 273 -4.75 3.42 -5.70
C LEU A 273 -3.47 4.22 -5.97
N ARG A 274 -2.63 4.44 -4.95
CA ARG A 274 -1.35 5.14 -5.11
C ARG A 274 -0.43 4.41 -6.08
N GLY A 275 -0.32 3.09 -5.97
CA GLY A 275 0.45 2.26 -6.89
C GLY A 275 0.00 2.42 -8.34
N ALA A 276 -1.32 2.39 -8.60
CA ALA A 276 -1.87 2.61 -9.94
C ALA A 276 -1.55 4.00 -10.50
N VAL A 277 -1.72 5.05 -9.70
CA VAL A 277 -1.42 6.43 -10.12
C VAL A 277 0.07 6.62 -10.39
N CYS A 278 0.94 6.16 -9.49
CA CYS A 278 2.38 6.37 -9.61
C CYS A 278 3.01 5.49 -10.71
N SER A 279 2.36 4.38 -11.08
CA SER A 279 2.78 3.54 -12.21
C SER A 279 2.18 3.98 -13.55
N ASP A 280 1.54 5.16 -13.63
CA ASP A 280 0.81 5.65 -14.82
C ASP A 280 -0.25 4.68 -15.38
N ARG A 281 -0.88 3.89 -14.49
CA ARG A 281 -1.83 2.82 -14.83
C ARG A 281 -3.23 3.08 -14.31
N TRP A 282 -3.57 4.35 -14.06
CA TRP A 282 -4.88 4.71 -13.53
C TRP A 282 -6.04 4.23 -14.41
N ALA A 283 -5.94 4.37 -15.73
CA ALA A 283 -7.00 3.97 -16.65
C ALA A 283 -7.30 2.47 -16.60
N GLU A 284 -6.24 1.65 -16.60
CA GLU A 284 -6.32 0.19 -16.44
C GLU A 284 -6.94 -0.19 -15.09
N ALA A 285 -6.39 0.34 -14.00
CA ALA A 285 -6.89 0.08 -12.65
C ALA A 285 -8.35 0.49 -12.48
N TRP A 286 -8.76 1.62 -13.08
CA TRP A 286 -10.14 2.08 -13.04
C TRP A 286 -11.09 1.15 -13.78
N GLN A 287 -10.68 0.63 -14.94
CA GLN A 287 -11.46 -0.35 -15.69
C GLN A 287 -11.68 -1.63 -14.88
N ASP A 288 -10.64 -2.11 -14.20
CA ASP A 288 -10.73 -3.27 -13.31
C ASP A 288 -11.66 -3.03 -12.13
N ILE A 289 -11.51 -1.87 -11.45
CA ILE A 289 -12.38 -1.47 -10.34
C ILE A 289 -13.84 -1.41 -10.78
N ALA A 290 -14.11 -0.81 -11.95
CA ALA A 290 -15.46 -0.68 -12.48
C ALA A 290 -16.06 -2.04 -12.83
N THR A 291 -15.29 -2.92 -13.48
CA THR A 291 -15.70 -4.27 -13.84
C THR A 291 -16.01 -5.09 -12.58
N HIS A 292 -15.11 -5.06 -11.60
CA HIS A 292 -15.30 -5.75 -10.33
C HIS A 292 -16.54 -5.23 -9.58
N HIS A 293 -16.75 -3.91 -9.58
CA HIS A 293 -17.94 -3.32 -8.99
C HIS A 293 -19.24 -3.82 -9.68
N GLN A 294 -19.28 -3.83 -11.01
CA GLN A 294 -20.45 -4.32 -11.76
C GLN A 294 -20.73 -5.80 -11.46
N GLN A 295 -19.70 -6.63 -11.41
CA GLN A 295 -19.82 -8.05 -11.06
C GLN A 295 -20.38 -8.24 -9.65
N GLN A 296 -19.86 -7.50 -8.64
CA GLN A 296 -20.38 -7.56 -7.27
C GLN A 296 -21.86 -7.13 -7.19
N GLN A 297 -22.26 -6.07 -7.90
CA GLN A 297 -23.66 -5.64 -7.93
C GLN A 297 -24.57 -6.70 -8.56
N ARG A 298 -24.13 -7.32 -9.66
CA ARG A 298 -24.87 -8.41 -10.30
C ARG A 298 -25.03 -9.61 -9.37
N GLN A 299 -23.96 -10.02 -8.68
CA GLN A 299 -24.01 -11.13 -7.72
C GLN A 299 -24.99 -10.84 -6.57
N ARG A 300 -24.93 -9.64 -5.97
CA ARG A 300 -25.86 -9.22 -4.92
C ARG A 300 -27.31 -9.20 -5.39
N TYR A 301 -27.55 -8.78 -6.62
CA TYR A 301 -28.89 -8.80 -7.21
C TYR A 301 -29.40 -10.25 -7.35
N LEU A 302 -28.59 -11.15 -7.92
CA LEU A 302 -28.95 -12.56 -8.09
C LEU A 302 -29.17 -13.26 -6.75
N GLU A 303 -28.34 -12.99 -5.75
CA GLU A 303 -28.49 -13.53 -4.40
C GLU A 303 -29.80 -13.06 -3.74
N ARG A 304 -30.11 -11.76 -3.83
CA ARG A 304 -31.39 -11.22 -3.35
C ARG A 304 -32.59 -11.81 -4.08
N ALA A 305 -32.49 -12.00 -5.39
CA ALA A 305 -33.54 -12.64 -6.18
C ALA A 305 -33.74 -14.09 -5.74
N ARG A 306 -32.65 -14.85 -5.56
CA ARG A 306 -32.70 -16.23 -5.05
C ARG A 306 -33.33 -16.30 -3.67
N LEU A 307 -32.93 -15.45 -2.74
CA LEU A 307 -33.49 -15.41 -1.39
C LEU A 307 -34.99 -15.07 -1.42
N ARG A 308 -35.43 -14.13 -2.27
CA ARG A 308 -36.86 -13.82 -2.45
C ARG A 308 -37.65 -14.98 -3.06
N THR A 309 -37.03 -15.76 -3.95
CA THR A 309 -37.67 -16.94 -4.57
C THR A 309 -37.79 -18.10 -3.57
N LEU A 310 -36.93 -18.13 -2.53
CA LEU A 310 -36.92 -19.14 -1.47
C LEU A 310 -37.75 -18.75 -0.23
N VAL A 311 -38.35 -17.55 -0.18
CA VAL A 311 -39.32 -17.23 0.87
C VAL A 311 -40.61 -18.01 0.58
N PRO A 312 -41.04 -18.94 1.45
CA PRO A 312 -42.34 -19.60 1.29
C PRO A 312 -43.43 -18.52 1.28
N LEU A 313 -44.44 -18.68 0.43
CA LEU A 313 -45.66 -17.87 0.54
C LEU A 313 -46.14 -17.92 1.99
N PRO A 314 -46.45 -16.78 2.64
CA PRO A 314 -47.08 -16.81 3.95
C PRO A 314 -48.31 -17.72 3.86
N PRO A 315 -48.55 -18.59 4.87
CA PRO A 315 -49.73 -19.44 4.85
C PRO A 315 -50.96 -18.55 4.62
N PRO A 316 -51.95 -19.03 3.84
CA PRO A 316 -53.17 -18.26 3.60
C PRO A 316 -53.73 -17.80 4.95
N LEU A 317 -54.08 -16.51 5.04
CA LEU A 317 -54.73 -15.98 6.24
C LEU A 317 -55.92 -16.90 6.57
N PRO A 318 -56.10 -17.31 7.84
CA PRO A 318 -57.26 -18.09 8.22
C PRO A 318 -58.51 -17.34 7.77
N SER A 319 -59.39 -18.04 7.06
CA SER A 319 -60.66 -17.49 6.60
C SER A 319 -61.37 -16.85 7.79
N ALA A 320 -61.66 -15.55 7.67
CA ALA A 320 -62.44 -14.85 8.68
C ALA A 320 -63.72 -15.66 8.96
N PRO A 321 -64.08 -15.89 10.24
CA PRO A 321 -65.33 -16.57 10.55
C PRO A 321 -66.48 -15.84 9.86
N ALA A 322 -67.37 -16.61 9.24
CA ALA A 322 -68.54 -16.09 8.56
C ALA A 322 -69.27 -15.08 9.47
N SER A 323 -69.47 -13.87 8.96
CA SER A 323 -70.28 -12.88 9.67
C SER A 323 -71.66 -13.49 9.94
N PRO A 324 -72.21 -13.38 11.16
CA PRO A 324 -73.54 -13.86 11.45
C PRO A 324 -74.57 -13.16 10.55
N ALA A 325 -75.59 -13.91 10.15
CA ALA A 325 -76.67 -13.46 9.27
C ALA A 325 -77.34 -12.16 9.80
N PRO A 326 -77.77 -11.25 8.92
CA PRO A 326 -78.38 -10.00 9.35
C PRO A 326 -79.71 -10.26 10.08
N PRO A 327 -80.03 -9.47 11.12
CA PRO A 327 -81.31 -9.58 11.82
C PRO A 327 -82.48 -9.06 10.96
N SER A 328 -83.63 -9.71 11.13
CA SER A 328 -84.91 -9.39 10.50
C SER A 328 -85.38 -7.96 10.80
N GLU A 329 -85.92 -7.28 9.79
CA GLU A 329 -86.52 -5.95 9.89
C GLU A 329 -87.61 -5.90 10.98
N ALA A 330 -87.41 -5.04 11.97
CA ALA A 330 -88.44 -4.57 12.88
C ALA A 330 -88.35 -3.04 12.98
N GLN A 331 -89.53 -2.42 13.00
CA GLN A 331 -89.82 -1.01 12.69
C GLN A 331 -89.05 0.01 13.53
N ALA A 332 -88.69 1.11 12.87
CA ALA A 332 -88.06 2.27 13.47
C ALA A 332 -89.00 3.03 14.43
N SER A 333 -88.42 3.53 15.53
CA SER A 333 -88.96 4.65 16.33
C SER A 333 -87.88 5.73 16.43
N PRO A 334 -88.23 7.03 16.37
CA PRO A 334 -87.28 8.08 16.04
C PRO A 334 -86.47 8.52 17.27
N THR A 335 -85.17 8.80 17.09
CA THR A 335 -84.38 9.53 18.09
C THR A 335 -83.49 10.59 17.43
N ALA A 336 -83.37 11.72 18.15
CA ALA A 336 -82.95 13.07 17.75
C ALA A 336 -81.52 13.22 17.18
N PRO A 337 -81.18 14.34 16.51
CA PRO A 337 -79.93 14.48 15.76
C PRO A 337 -78.71 14.65 16.68
N LYS A 338 -77.59 14.00 16.35
CA LYS A 338 -76.28 14.27 16.96
C LYS A 338 -75.27 14.79 15.94
N GLU A 339 -74.61 15.86 16.35
CA GLU A 339 -73.61 16.70 15.68
C GLU A 339 -72.37 15.95 15.14
N PRO A 340 -71.62 16.56 14.20
CA PRO A 340 -70.47 15.90 13.57
C PRO A 340 -69.33 15.63 14.56
N TRP A 341 -68.99 14.34 14.68
CA TRP A 341 -67.94 13.79 15.53
C TRP A 341 -66.54 14.24 15.07
N ARG A 342 -65.72 14.76 16.00
CA ARG A 342 -64.29 15.04 15.82
C ARG A 342 -63.42 13.91 16.42
N PRO A 343 -62.31 13.51 15.78
CA PRO A 343 -61.39 12.51 16.31
C PRO A 343 -60.68 12.95 17.60
N ALA A 344 -60.24 11.96 18.39
CA ALA A 344 -59.66 12.12 19.72
C ALA A 344 -58.34 12.95 19.75
N PRO A 345 -58.01 13.59 20.89
CA PRO A 345 -56.89 14.55 21.00
C PRO A 345 -55.50 13.96 20.78
N ASP A 346 -55.35 12.65 20.88
CA ASP A 346 -54.11 11.89 20.74
C ASP A 346 -53.83 11.44 19.29
N HIS A 347 -54.71 11.79 18.34
CA HIS A 347 -54.55 11.42 16.94
C HIS A 347 -53.25 12.01 16.34
N PRO A 348 -52.36 11.18 15.75
CA PRO A 348 -50.99 11.54 15.39
C PRO A 348 -50.84 12.66 14.34
N TRP A 349 -51.91 13.01 13.61
CA TRP A 349 -51.94 14.12 12.65
C TRP A 349 -51.96 15.52 13.28
N ARG A 350 -52.04 15.64 14.63
CA ARG A 350 -51.97 16.92 15.36
C ARG A 350 -50.56 17.31 15.84
N ARG A 351 -49.51 16.52 15.57
CA ARG A 351 -48.13 16.85 15.96
C ARG A 351 -47.45 17.69 14.88
N SER A 352 -47.72 19.01 14.87
CA SER A 352 -46.97 19.97 14.07
C SER A 352 -45.66 20.36 14.75
N LEU A 353 -44.61 20.44 13.94
CA LEU A 353 -43.28 20.95 14.26
C LEU A 353 -43.36 22.46 14.53
N GLY A 354 -42.86 22.89 15.69
CA GLY A 354 -42.63 24.29 16.07
C GLY A 354 -41.30 24.44 16.80
N PRO A 355 -40.66 25.63 16.78
CA PRO A 355 -39.22 25.77 16.94
C PRO A 355 -38.80 25.76 18.41
N THR A 356 -37.70 25.08 18.75
CA THR A 356 -37.08 25.18 20.07
C THR A 356 -35.85 26.09 20.02
N SER A 357 -36.03 27.25 20.65
CA SER A 357 -34.99 28.19 21.03
C SER A 357 -34.26 27.77 22.30
N SER A 358 -33.03 28.27 22.40
CA SER A 358 -32.24 28.56 23.61
C SER A 358 -31.39 27.43 24.22
N ARG A 359 -30.07 27.59 23.96
CA ARG A 359 -28.95 27.11 24.76
C ARG A 359 -28.99 27.79 26.14
N ARG A 360 -28.74 27.02 27.20
CA ARG A 360 -28.08 27.50 28.42
C ARG A 360 -26.94 26.54 28.78
N SER A 361 -25.77 27.14 28.99
CA SER A 361 -24.52 26.53 29.47
C SER A 361 -24.59 26.21 30.96
N PRO A 362 -23.74 25.29 31.45
CA PRO A 362 -23.03 25.58 32.69
C PRO A 362 -21.52 25.25 32.66
N PHE A 363 -20.77 26.20 33.20
CA PHE A 363 -19.54 26.08 34.00
C PHE A 363 -18.29 25.37 33.46
N ALA A 364 -17.29 26.23 33.20
CA ALA A 364 -15.87 25.98 33.40
C ALA A 364 -15.47 26.54 34.78
N GLU A 365 -14.70 25.76 35.57
CA GLU A 365 -13.65 26.24 36.48
C GLU A 365 -12.90 25.04 37.10
N LYS A 366 -11.70 24.78 36.58
CA LYS A 366 -10.42 24.42 37.23
C LYS A 366 -9.55 23.54 36.33
#